data_AF-A0AAW4I7M8-F1
#
_entry.id   AF-A0AAW4I7M8-F1
#
_cell.length_a   1.000
_cell.length_b   1.000
_cell.length_c   1.000
_cell.angle_alpha   90.00
_cell.angle_beta   90.00
_cell.angle_gamma   90.00
#
_symmetry.space_group_name_H-M   'P 1'
#
loop_
_entity.id
_entity.type
_entity.pdbx_description
1 polymer ?
#
loop_
_entity_poly.entity_id
_entity_poly.type
_entity_poly.pdbx_seq_one_letter_code
_entity_poly.pdbx_strand_id
1 'polypeptide(L)'
;MKTIQSAAVALLLLLSSNTFAAYTLYFFESGGNVVASGSGSLNLGALSPAGSGPLSPGVIASAGLVFTGTAGTVDAYLGISGPPAFGGGGPVGANAGSGDMVGLDSTGPGFVFAPTGYVSGSALTSSATWTATSLASLGLTPGTYLWTWGTGPTADSFTVHIGIAPPASIPTLSEWGLLVLAVLMAGWAMHHRFWQRSRVG
;
A
#
# COMPACT_ATOMS: atom_id res chain seq x y z
N MET A 1 -3.92 -42.94 27.11
CA MET A 1 -4.53 -42.57 25.81
C MET A 1 -4.07 -41.17 25.46
N LYS A 2 -3.01 -41.11 24.65
CA LYS A 2 -2.39 -39.90 24.09
C LYS A 2 -2.88 -39.84 22.64
N THR A 3 -3.54 -38.76 22.21
CA THR A 3 -3.71 -38.29 20.81
C THR A 3 -4.96 -37.42 20.68
N ILE A 4 -4.96 -36.19 21.21
CA ILE A 4 -5.98 -35.19 20.82
C ILE A 4 -5.36 -33.79 20.59
N GLN A 5 -4.17 -33.48 21.13
CA GLN A 5 -3.61 -32.13 21.03
C GLN A 5 -2.93 -31.77 19.69
N SER A 6 -2.67 -32.73 18.80
CA SER A 6 -1.93 -32.47 17.55
C SER A 6 -2.79 -32.04 16.36
N ALA A 7 -4.12 -32.19 16.42
CA ALA A 7 -4.99 -31.87 15.28
C ALA A 7 -5.34 -30.37 15.18
N ALA A 8 -5.30 -29.62 16.29
CA ALA A 8 -5.70 -28.22 16.32
C ALA A 8 -4.68 -27.27 15.68
N VAL A 9 -3.38 -27.63 15.69
CA VAL A 9 -2.31 -26.76 15.15
C VAL A 9 -2.22 -26.85 13.62
N ALA A 10 -2.54 -28.01 13.02
CA ALA A 10 -2.52 -28.18 11.57
C ALA A 10 -3.72 -27.52 10.85
N LEU A 11 -4.87 -27.40 11.52
CA LEU A 11 -6.07 -26.78 10.94
C LEU A 11 -6.00 -25.25 10.93
N LEU A 12 -5.20 -24.62 11.80
CA LEU A 12 -5.00 -23.17 11.84
C LEU A 12 -4.06 -22.64 10.72
N LEU A 13 -3.30 -23.53 10.06
CA LEU A 13 -2.36 -23.19 8.98
C LEU A 13 -3.01 -23.19 7.59
N LEU A 14 -4.26 -23.66 7.45
CA LEU A 14 -4.96 -23.83 6.18
C LEU A 14 -5.87 -22.65 5.80
N LEU A 15 -5.91 -21.59 6.61
CA LEU A 15 -6.56 -20.32 6.27
C LEU A 15 -5.51 -19.25 5.96
N SER A 16 -4.64 -19.51 5.00
CA SER A 16 -3.93 -18.43 4.33
C SER A 16 -4.91 -17.72 3.40
N SER A 17 -5.74 -16.83 3.95
CA SER A 17 -6.37 -15.81 3.12
C SER A 17 -5.25 -15.01 2.47
N ASN A 18 -5.24 -14.90 1.15
CA ASN A 18 -4.41 -13.92 0.46
C ASN A 18 -4.81 -12.55 1.01
N THR A 19 -4.02 -12.02 1.93
CA THR A 19 -4.20 -10.67 2.43
C THR A 19 -3.57 -9.76 1.40
N PHE A 20 -4.40 -9.12 0.58
CA PHE A 20 -3.94 -8.02 -0.26
C PHE A 20 -3.64 -6.83 0.66
N ALA A 21 -2.44 -6.28 0.54
CA ALA A 21 -2.14 -4.99 1.17
C ALA A 21 -2.74 -3.91 0.27
N ALA A 22 -3.85 -3.29 0.68
CA ALA A 22 -4.47 -2.23 -0.11
C ALA A 22 -3.45 -1.15 -0.49
N TYR A 23 -3.52 -0.68 -1.73
CA TYR A 23 -2.56 0.29 -2.23
C TYR A 23 -2.81 1.67 -1.60
N THR A 24 -1.78 2.26 -1.01
CA THR A 24 -1.86 3.56 -0.34
C THR A 24 -0.83 4.51 -0.92
N LEU A 25 -1.27 5.73 -1.25
CA LEU A 25 -0.47 6.81 -1.80
C LEU A 25 -0.51 8.03 -0.87
N TYR A 26 0.65 8.61 -0.58
CA TYR A 26 0.78 9.79 0.27
C TYR A 26 1.34 10.95 -0.52
N PHE A 27 0.69 12.11 -0.47
CA PHE A 27 1.19 13.41 -0.92
C PHE A 27 1.58 14.27 0.27
N PHE A 28 2.84 14.70 0.30
CA PHE A 28 3.38 15.54 1.36
C PHE A 28 4.45 16.49 0.84
N GLU A 29 4.64 17.60 1.54
CA GLU A 29 5.71 18.54 1.22
C GLU A 29 7.01 18.13 1.91
N SER A 30 8.12 18.18 1.18
CA SER A 30 9.45 17.87 1.68
C SER A 30 10.49 18.74 0.97
N GLY A 31 11.26 19.51 1.74
CA GLY A 31 12.37 20.32 1.22
C GLY A 31 11.97 21.34 0.14
N GLY A 32 10.77 21.91 0.22
CA GLY A 32 10.24 22.86 -0.80
C GLY A 32 9.69 22.20 -2.06
N ASN A 33 9.51 20.88 -2.04
CA ASN A 33 8.93 20.08 -3.12
C ASN A 33 7.67 19.37 -2.62
N VAL A 34 6.83 18.91 -3.54
CA VAL A 34 5.79 17.92 -3.22
C VAL A 34 6.31 16.54 -3.62
N VAL A 35 6.18 15.58 -2.72
CA VAL A 35 6.53 14.18 -2.96
C VAL A 35 5.27 13.34 -2.81
N ALA A 36 5.03 12.49 -3.80
CA ALA A 36 4.09 11.38 -3.71
C ALA A 36 4.87 10.08 -3.46
N SER A 37 4.45 9.30 -2.46
CA SER A 37 5.05 8.00 -2.13
C SER A 37 3.94 6.98 -1.94
N GLY A 38 3.99 5.90 -2.73
CA GLY A 38 2.95 4.89 -2.76
C GLY A 38 3.49 3.48 -2.56
N SER A 39 2.72 2.66 -1.85
CA SER A 39 3.07 1.26 -1.59
C SER A 39 1.83 0.41 -1.34
N GLY A 40 1.93 -0.88 -1.66
CA GLY A 40 0.90 -1.86 -1.35
C GLY A 40 0.82 -2.91 -2.45
N SER A 41 -0.38 -3.33 -2.77
CA SER A 41 -0.71 -4.28 -3.84
C SER A 41 -2.11 -3.97 -4.35
N LEU A 42 -2.43 -4.48 -5.53
CA LEU A 42 -3.76 -4.38 -6.11
C LEU A 42 -4.31 -5.78 -6.37
N ASN A 43 -5.58 -6.00 -6.06
CA ASN A 43 -6.34 -7.14 -6.50
C ASN A 43 -7.24 -6.74 -7.67
N LEU A 44 -6.87 -7.19 -8.86
CA LEU A 44 -7.55 -6.83 -10.10
C LEU A 44 -8.72 -7.79 -10.41
N GLY A 45 -8.97 -8.78 -9.56
CA GLY A 45 -9.92 -9.87 -9.84
C GLY A 45 -11.39 -9.46 -9.99
N ALA A 46 -11.77 -8.26 -9.54
CA ALA A 46 -13.11 -7.70 -9.74
C ALA A 46 -13.19 -6.66 -10.86
N LEU A 47 -12.06 -6.31 -11.49
CA LEU A 47 -11.98 -5.23 -12.47
C LEU A 47 -11.96 -5.78 -13.90
N SER A 48 -12.44 -4.98 -14.86
CA SER A 48 -12.44 -5.37 -16.27
C SER A 48 -11.27 -4.70 -17.02
N PRO A 49 -10.48 -5.44 -17.81
CA PRO A 49 -9.41 -4.87 -18.61
C PRO A 49 -9.93 -3.81 -19.59
N ALA A 50 -9.24 -2.68 -19.69
CA ALA A 50 -9.61 -1.53 -20.52
C ALA A 50 -8.57 -1.18 -21.60
N GLY A 51 -7.52 -1.99 -21.73
CA GLY A 51 -6.42 -1.79 -22.69
C GLY A 51 -5.09 -1.45 -21.99
N SER A 52 -4.10 -1.09 -22.79
CA SER A 52 -2.76 -0.76 -22.31
C SER A 52 -2.16 0.40 -23.08
N GLY A 53 -1.23 1.12 -22.47
CA GLY A 53 -0.63 2.31 -23.08
C GLY A 53 0.48 2.92 -22.23
N PRO A 54 1.28 3.83 -22.82
CA PRO A 54 2.32 4.54 -22.11
C PRO A 54 1.72 5.60 -21.18
N LEU A 55 2.26 5.68 -19.96
CA LEU A 55 1.96 6.74 -19.00
C LEU A 55 3.24 7.38 -18.45
N SER A 56 3.09 8.60 -17.95
CA SER A 56 4.12 9.36 -17.26
C SER A 56 3.55 9.90 -15.94
N PRO A 57 4.39 10.07 -14.91
CA PRO A 57 3.92 10.49 -13.60
C PRO A 57 3.39 11.92 -13.64
N GLY A 58 2.28 12.17 -12.95
CA GLY A 58 1.57 13.44 -13.00
C GLY A 58 0.26 13.40 -12.23
N VAL A 59 -0.39 14.56 -12.13
CA VAL A 59 -1.63 14.71 -11.37
C VAL A 59 -2.58 15.67 -12.06
N ILE A 60 -3.88 15.36 -12.00
CA ILE A 60 -4.98 16.26 -12.34
C ILE A 60 -5.98 16.17 -11.17
N ALA A 61 -5.83 17.03 -10.17
CA ALA A 61 -6.58 16.89 -8.93
C ALA A 61 -8.10 17.13 -9.14
N SER A 62 -8.48 17.97 -10.10
CA SER A 62 -9.89 18.19 -10.48
C SER A 62 -10.57 16.99 -11.15
N ALA A 63 -9.78 16.04 -11.65
CA ALA A 63 -10.26 14.83 -12.32
C ALA A 63 -10.08 13.57 -11.46
N GLY A 64 -9.55 13.73 -10.24
CA GLY A 64 -9.20 12.59 -9.39
C GLY A 64 -8.19 11.67 -10.07
N LEU A 65 -7.27 12.22 -10.85
CA LEU A 65 -6.29 11.47 -11.63
C LEU A 65 -4.89 11.66 -11.06
N VAL A 66 -4.20 10.56 -10.82
CA VAL A 66 -2.81 10.54 -10.36
C VAL A 66 -2.07 9.34 -10.94
N PHE A 67 -0.85 9.60 -11.43
CA PHE A 67 0.11 8.58 -11.83
C PHE A 67 1.43 8.82 -11.13
N THR A 68 2.01 7.75 -10.59
CA THR A 68 3.31 7.76 -9.92
C THR A 68 4.15 6.59 -10.39
N GLY A 69 5.47 6.70 -10.27
CA GLY A 69 6.38 5.67 -10.77
C GLY A 69 7.23 6.13 -11.94
N THR A 70 8.06 5.22 -12.43
CA THR A 70 8.90 5.43 -13.62
C THR A 70 8.04 5.40 -14.87
N ALA A 71 8.16 6.39 -15.76
CA ALA A 71 7.42 6.41 -17.02
C ALA A 71 7.55 5.07 -17.78
N GLY A 72 6.42 4.53 -18.23
CA GLY A 72 6.37 3.16 -18.76
C GLY A 72 4.97 2.78 -19.24
N THR A 73 4.84 1.56 -19.73
CA THR A 73 3.56 1.01 -20.17
C THR A 73 2.80 0.41 -18.99
N VAL A 74 1.50 0.68 -18.95
CA VAL A 74 0.57 0.14 -17.96
C VAL A 74 -0.57 -0.58 -18.64
N ASP A 75 -1.22 -1.44 -17.86
CA ASP A 75 -2.52 -2.02 -18.17
C ASP A 75 -3.60 -1.28 -17.36
N ALA A 76 -4.68 -0.88 -18.02
CA ALA A 76 -5.80 -0.16 -17.44
C ALA A 76 -6.94 -1.12 -17.07
N TYR A 77 -7.59 -0.88 -15.94
CA TYR A 77 -8.68 -1.69 -15.44
C TYR A 77 -9.82 -0.80 -14.95
N LEU A 78 -11.04 -1.04 -15.45
CA LEU A 78 -12.24 -0.27 -15.13
C LEU A 78 -13.08 -0.94 -14.04
N GLY A 79 -13.84 -0.13 -13.30
CA GLY A 79 -14.80 -0.61 -12.30
C GLY A 79 -14.49 -0.21 -10.86
N ILE A 80 -13.74 0.88 -10.65
CA ILE A 80 -13.51 1.46 -9.32
C ILE A 80 -14.58 2.49 -8.99
N SER A 81 -14.88 2.65 -7.70
CA SER A 81 -15.82 3.66 -7.19
C SER A 81 -15.15 4.50 -6.11
N GLY A 82 -15.33 5.82 -6.16
CA GLY A 82 -14.73 6.73 -5.19
C GLY A 82 -15.02 8.20 -5.53
N PRO A 83 -14.33 9.15 -4.86
CA PRO A 83 -14.46 10.57 -5.13
C PRO A 83 -14.09 10.91 -6.59
N PRO A 84 -14.84 11.80 -7.26
CA PRO A 84 -14.52 12.21 -8.64
C PRO A 84 -13.30 13.13 -8.72
N ALA A 85 -12.87 13.69 -7.58
CA ALA A 85 -11.76 14.63 -7.47
C ALA A 85 -11.19 14.59 -6.05
N PHE A 86 -9.93 15.00 -5.92
CA PHE A 86 -9.24 15.21 -4.64
C PHE A 86 -8.61 16.60 -4.55
N GLY A 87 -9.13 17.54 -5.35
CA GLY A 87 -8.70 18.92 -5.39
C GLY A 87 -9.26 19.67 -6.60
N GLY A 88 -8.71 20.85 -6.84
CA GLY A 88 -8.91 21.63 -8.05
C GLY A 88 -7.64 21.69 -8.89
N GLY A 89 -7.67 22.45 -9.99
CA GLY A 89 -6.48 22.65 -10.82
C GLY A 89 -6.33 21.65 -11.96
N GLY A 90 -5.54 22.05 -12.95
CA GLY A 90 -5.35 21.31 -14.20
C GLY A 90 -4.20 20.30 -14.15
N PRO A 91 -3.81 19.77 -15.32
CA PRO A 91 -2.73 18.80 -15.41
C PRO A 91 -1.37 19.37 -15.04
N VAL A 92 -0.69 18.68 -14.14
CA VAL A 92 0.69 18.96 -13.75
C VAL A 92 1.51 17.67 -13.78
N GLY A 93 2.46 17.59 -14.71
CA GLY A 93 3.43 16.48 -14.78
C GLY A 93 4.44 16.54 -13.64
N ALA A 94 4.88 15.38 -13.16
CA ALA A 94 5.95 15.30 -12.18
C ALA A 94 7.32 15.54 -12.82
N ASN A 95 8.27 16.11 -12.07
CA ASN A 95 9.64 16.32 -12.52
C ASN A 95 10.46 15.03 -12.52
N ALA A 96 10.13 14.11 -11.61
CA ALA A 96 10.75 12.80 -11.50
C ALA A 96 9.74 11.78 -10.95
N GLY A 97 9.93 10.51 -11.28
CA GLY A 97 9.23 9.38 -10.68
C GLY A 97 10.11 8.15 -10.66
N SER A 98 9.87 7.25 -9.69
CA SER A 98 10.66 6.02 -9.52
C SER A 98 9.77 4.86 -9.06
N GLY A 99 10.21 3.63 -9.33
CA GLY A 99 9.44 2.43 -9.01
C GLY A 99 8.40 2.11 -10.08
N ASP A 100 7.37 1.39 -9.68
CA ASP A 100 6.29 0.85 -10.51
C ASP A 100 5.36 1.97 -11.00
N MET A 101 5.06 1.99 -12.30
CA MET A 101 4.05 2.90 -12.83
C MET A 101 2.66 2.44 -12.43
N VAL A 102 2.04 3.19 -11.51
CA VAL A 102 0.75 2.88 -10.91
C VAL A 102 -0.02 4.17 -10.68
N GLY A 103 -1.33 4.08 -10.80
CA GLY A 103 -2.19 5.22 -10.55
C GLY A 103 -3.66 4.92 -10.74
N LEU A 104 -4.44 5.98 -10.72
CA LEU A 104 -5.88 5.91 -10.90
C LEU A 104 -6.37 7.14 -11.67
N ASP A 105 -7.51 6.98 -12.31
CA ASP A 105 -8.25 8.04 -12.98
C ASP A 105 -9.72 7.92 -12.58
N SER A 106 -10.27 8.96 -11.95
CA SER A 106 -11.66 8.97 -11.50
C SER A 106 -12.64 9.46 -12.55
N THR A 107 -12.17 9.78 -13.77
CA THR A 107 -13.04 10.20 -14.87
C THR A 107 -13.81 9.02 -15.46
N GLY A 108 -15.09 9.25 -15.78
CA GLY A 108 -15.96 8.21 -16.34
C GLY A 108 -16.23 7.07 -15.35
N PRO A 109 -16.17 5.79 -15.76
CA PRO A 109 -16.46 4.64 -14.88
C PRO A 109 -15.36 4.34 -13.84
N GLY A 110 -14.32 5.18 -13.77
CA GLY A 110 -13.18 5.02 -12.87
C GLY A 110 -12.22 3.91 -13.35
N PHE A 111 -10.92 4.23 -13.37
CA PHE A 111 -9.85 3.33 -13.78
C PHE A 111 -8.75 3.26 -12.73
N VAL A 112 -8.17 2.07 -12.58
CA VAL A 112 -6.87 1.88 -11.93
C VAL A 112 -5.89 1.35 -12.97
N PHE A 113 -4.62 1.72 -12.79
CA PHE A 113 -3.54 1.36 -13.71
C PHE A 113 -2.45 0.65 -12.94
N ALA A 114 -1.99 -0.46 -13.48
CA ALA A 114 -0.88 -1.23 -12.93
C ALA A 114 0.20 -1.44 -14.01
N PRO A 115 1.47 -1.69 -13.64
CA PRO A 115 2.51 -1.99 -14.61
C PRO A 115 2.10 -3.14 -15.52
N THR A 116 2.49 -3.09 -16.80
CA THR A 116 2.16 -4.18 -17.73
C THR A 116 2.67 -5.53 -17.22
N GLY A 117 1.80 -6.53 -17.21
CA GLY A 117 2.12 -7.87 -16.69
C GLY A 117 2.05 -8.00 -15.17
N TYR A 118 1.50 -7.01 -14.46
CA TYR A 118 1.25 -7.07 -13.03
C TYR A 118 0.36 -8.27 -12.65
N VAL A 119 0.76 -8.99 -11.60
CA VAL A 119 0.00 -10.10 -11.02
C VAL A 119 -0.61 -9.64 -9.69
N SER A 120 -1.92 -9.83 -9.54
CA SER A 120 -2.66 -9.40 -8.34
C SER A 120 -2.01 -9.86 -7.04
N GLY A 121 -1.83 -8.93 -6.10
CA GLY A 121 -1.17 -9.18 -4.81
C GLY A 121 0.35 -9.05 -4.83
N SER A 122 0.97 -8.85 -6.00
CA SER A 122 2.40 -8.50 -6.05
C SER A 122 2.61 -7.12 -5.42
N ALA A 123 3.72 -6.97 -4.69
CA ALA A 123 4.08 -5.70 -4.08
C ALA A 123 4.33 -4.64 -5.15
N LEU A 124 3.80 -3.45 -4.92
CA LEU A 124 3.97 -2.25 -5.72
C LEU A 124 4.62 -1.18 -4.86
N THR A 125 5.58 -0.47 -5.43
CA THR A 125 6.20 0.71 -4.82
C THR A 125 6.35 1.78 -5.89
N SER A 126 5.93 3.01 -5.59
CA SER A 126 6.04 4.10 -6.55
C SER A 126 6.33 5.42 -5.87
N SER A 127 6.94 6.34 -6.62
CA SER A 127 7.11 7.71 -6.20
C SER A 127 6.93 8.68 -7.36
N ALA A 128 6.57 9.91 -7.02
CA ALA A 128 6.65 11.05 -7.93
C ALA A 128 7.06 12.31 -7.16
N THR A 129 7.81 13.19 -7.79
CA THR A 129 8.27 14.45 -7.17
C THR A 129 7.97 15.63 -8.09
N TRP A 130 7.37 16.67 -7.51
CA TRP A 130 7.18 17.97 -8.13
C TRP A 130 8.08 18.98 -7.41
N THR A 131 9.04 19.56 -8.14
CA THR A 131 10.06 20.44 -7.56
C THR A 131 9.56 21.86 -7.41
N ALA A 132 9.97 22.56 -6.35
CA ALA A 132 9.67 23.97 -6.12
C ALA A 132 8.17 24.30 -6.17
N THR A 133 7.34 23.43 -5.59
CA THR A 133 5.88 23.54 -5.59
C THR A 133 5.31 23.18 -4.21
N SER A 134 4.06 23.57 -3.96
CA SER A 134 3.27 23.22 -2.78
C SER A 134 2.02 22.39 -3.14
N LEU A 135 1.44 21.70 -2.17
CA LEU A 135 0.18 20.96 -2.35
C LEU A 135 -0.93 21.88 -2.87
N ALA A 136 -1.03 23.09 -2.29
CA ALA A 136 -2.00 24.09 -2.71
C ALA A 136 -1.78 24.57 -4.14
N SER A 137 -0.53 24.74 -4.58
CA SER A 137 -0.21 25.14 -5.96
C SER A 137 -0.53 24.05 -7.00
N LEU A 138 -0.44 22.77 -6.60
CA LEU A 138 -0.91 21.64 -7.39
C LEU A 138 -2.44 21.49 -7.36
N GLY A 139 -3.13 22.33 -6.58
CA GLY A 139 -4.57 22.27 -6.37
C GLY A 139 -5.04 21.09 -5.53
N LEU A 140 -4.12 20.37 -4.88
CA LEU A 140 -4.42 19.25 -4.00
C LEU A 140 -5.10 19.73 -2.72
N THR A 141 -6.22 19.11 -2.36
CA THR A 141 -6.91 19.42 -1.11
C THR A 141 -6.50 18.42 -0.02
N PRO A 142 -5.99 18.87 1.14
CA PRO A 142 -5.65 17.96 2.23
C PRO A 142 -6.84 17.11 2.67
N GLY A 143 -6.61 15.81 2.84
CA GLY A 143 -7.69 14.85 3.11
C GLY A 143 -7.30 13.41 2.86
N THR A 144 -8.25 12.50 3.07
CA THR A 144 -8.13 11.08 2.73
C THR A 144 -9.21 10.73 1.73
N TYR A 145 -8.80 10.18 0.59
CA TYR A 145 -9.65 9.84 -0.53
C TYR A 145 -9.53 8.34 -0.80
N LEU A 146 -10.66 7.65 -0.88
CA LEU A 146 -10.72 6.20 -0.95
C LEU A 146 -11.49 5.78 -2.19
N TRP A 147 -10.85 4.97 -3.02
CA TRP A 147 -11.50 4.25 -4.10
C TRP A 147 -11.56 2.77 -3.75
N THR A 148 -12.71 2.15 -3.97
CA THR A 148 -12.95 0.74 -3.68
C THR A 148 -13.52 0.02 -4.89
N TRP A 149 -13.32 -1.28 -4.93
CA TRP A 149 -13.92 -2.17 -5.91
C TRP A 149 -14.04 -3.58 -5.36
N GLY A 150 -14.81 -4.41 -6.07
CA GLY A 150 -15.01 -5.80 -5.71
C GLY A 150 -15.78 -6.03 -4.42
N THR A 151 -15.96 -7.31 -4.08
CA THR A 151 -16.60 -7.76 -2.83
C THR A 151 -15.97 -9.09 -2.40
N GLY A 152 -16.02 -9.42 -1.11
CA GLY A 152 -15.49 -10.69 -0.62
C GLY A 152 -14.00 -10.89 -0.97
N PRO A 153 -13.59 -12.03 -1.56
CA PRO A 153 -12.19 -12.31 -1.89
C PRO A 153 -11.55 -11.40 -2.96
N THR A 154 -12.36 -10.67 -3.71
CA THR A 154 -11.89 -9.73 -4.75
C THR A 154 -12.03 -8.27 -4.34
N ALA A 155 -12.45 -8.00 -3.10
CA ALA A 155 -12.52 -6.66 -2.56
C ALA A 155 -11.12 -6.07 -2.36
N ASP A 156 -10.93 -4.83 -2.82
CA ASP A 156 -9.70 -4.09 -2.59
C ASP A 156 -9.92 -2.57 -2.71
N SER A 157 -8.88 -1.79 -2.40
CA SER A 157 -8.96 -0.33 -2.38
C SER A 157 -7.65 0.36 -2.74
N PHE A 158 -7.79 1.58 -3.24
CA PHE A 158 -6.72 2.55 -3.44
C PHE A 158 -7.01 3.75 -2.54
N THR A 159 -6.08 4.09 -1.63
CA THR A 159 -6.23 5.25 -0.75
C THR A 159 -5.21 6.32 -1.10
N VAL A 160 -5.66 7.57 -1.25
CA VAL A 160 -4.79 8.74 -1.39
C VAL A 160 -4.91 9.60 -0.13
N HIS A 161 -3.80 9.80 0.56
CA HIS A 161 -3.66 10.73 1.66
C HIS A 161 -2.95 11.99 1.19
N ILE A 162 -3.51 13.16 1.47
CA ILE A 162 -2.96 14.45 1.07
C ILE A 162 -2.71 15.30 2.32
N GLY A 163 -1.49 15.83 2.45
CA GLY A 163 -1.09 16.70 3.55
C GLY A 163 -0.53 15.96 4.76
N ILE A 164 -0.37 14.63 4.68
CA ILE A 164 0.29 13.83 5.70
C ILE A 164 1.40 13.00 5.06
N ALA A 165 2.57 12.96 5.70
CA ALA A 165 3.65 12.09 5.29
C ALA A 165 3.30 10.62 5.62
N PRO A 166 3.84 9.64 4.88
CA PRO A 166 3.76 8.24 5.25
C PRO A 166 4.24 8.05 6.70
N PRO A 167 3.64 7.13 7.48
CA PRO A 167 4.17 6.79 8.79
C PRO A 167 5.62 6.33 8.62
N ALA A 168 6.52 6.84 9.45
CA ALA A 168 7.91 6.41 9.42
C ALA A 168 7.96 4.90 9.62
N SER A 169 8.69 4.20 8.75
CA SER A 169 8.94 2.77 8.91
C SER A 169 9.77 2.58 10.18
N ILE A 170 9.10 2.25 11.29
CA ILE A 170 9.76 1.77 12.50
C ILE A 170 10.38 0.43 12.13
N PRO A 171 11.67 0.17 12.40
CA PRO A 171 12.28 -1.14 12.16
C PRO A 171 11.46 -2.20 12.90
N THR A 172 10.63 -2.93 12.17
CA THR A 172 9.93 -4.08 12.73
C THR A 172 10.95 -5.21 12.80
N LEU A 173 11.06 -5.81 13.98
CA LEU A 173 11.89 -6.98 14.16
C LEU A 173 11.36 -8.05 13.19
N SER A 174 12.23 -8.65 12.37
CA SER A 174 11.82 -9.71 11.44
C SER A 174 11.11 -10.84 12.19
N GLU A 175 10.30 -11.65 11.50
CA GLU A 175 9.63 -12.80 12.12
C GLU A 175 10.63 -13.70 12.88
N TRP A 176 11.79 -13.95 12.27
CA TRP A 176 12.90 -14.66 12.91
C TRP A 176 13.47 -13.91 14.12
N GLY A 177 13.58 -12.58 14.04
CA GLY A 177 13.98 -11.75 15.17
C GLY A 177 12.99 -11.82 16.34
N LEU A 178 11.68 -11.83 16.06
CA LEU A 178 10.63 -12.00 17.07
C LEU A 178 10.68 -13.39 17.70
N LEU A 179 10.90 -14.43 16.90
CA LEU A 179 11.05 -15.80 17.39
C LEU A 179 12.28 -15.94 18.31
N VAL A 180 13.43 -15.41 17.89
CA VAL A 180 14.65 -15.42 18.71
C VAL A 180 14.42 -14.66 20.01
N LEU A 181 13.81 -13.48 19.95
CA LEU A 181 13.48 -12.69 21.14
C LEU A 181 12.54 -13.46 22.08
N ALA A 182 11.51 -14.12 21.56
CA ALA A 182 10.60 -14.94 22.36
C ALA A 182 11.32 -16.09 23.06
N VAL A 183 12.25 -16.77 22.38
CA VAL A 183 13.06 -17.84 22.96
C VAL A 183 14.00 -17.31 24.05
N LEU A 184 14.65 -16.15 23.83
CA LEU A 184 15.52 -15.53 24.83
C LEU A 184 14.73 -15.13 26.09
N MET A 185 13.54 -14.56 25.92
CA MET A 185 12.66 -14.18 27.02
C MET A 185 12.17 -15.40 27.81
N ALA A 186 11.81 -16.49 27.12
CA ALA A 186 11.44 -17.75 27.76
C ALA A 186 12.62 -18.39 28.52
N GLY A 187 13.81 -18.40 27.92
CA GLY A 187 15.04 -18.90 28.54
C GLY A 187 15.41 -18.14 29.81
N TRP A 188 15.34 -16.81 29.77
CA TRP A 188 15.61 -15.95 30.93
C TRP A 188 14.59 -16.18 32.06
N ALA A 189 13.30 -16.28 31.75
CA ALA A 189 12.26 -16.56 32.73
C ALA A 189 12.42 -17.94 33.40
N MET A 190 12.83 -18.96 32.63
CA MET A 190 13.12 -20.30 33.16
C MET A 190 14.35 -20.31 34.08
N HIS A 191 15.42 -19.62 33.68
CA HIS A 191 16.63 -19.47 34.50
C HIS A 191 16.33 -18.76 35.83
N HIS A 192 15.57 -17.65 35.79
CA HIS A 192 15.23 -16.89 37.00
C HIS A 192 14.36 -17.70 37.97
N ARG A 193 13.42 -18.51 37.45
CA ARG A 193 12.59 -19.40 38.27
C ARG A 193 13.38 -20.53 38.92
N PHE A 194 14.39 -21.06 38.24
CA PHE A 194 15.27 -22.08 38.82
C PHE A 194 16.10 -21.52 39.98
N TRP A 195 16.64 -20.31 39.81
CA TRP A 195 17.49 -19.66 40.81
C TRP A 195 16.75 -19.22 42.08
N GLN A 196 15.47 -18.87 41.98
CA GLN A 196 14.63 -18.58 43.15
C GLN A 196 14.28 -19.83 43.96
N ARG A 197 14.16 -21.00 43.33
CA ARG A 197 13.86 -22.27 44.01
C ARG A 197 15.06 -22.81 44.80
N SER A 198 16.28 -22.56 44.35
CA SER A 198 17.50 -22.99 45.03
C SER A 198 17.89 -22.18 46.26
N ARG A 199 17.16 -21.10 46.59
CA ARG A 199 17.44 -20.23 47.76
C ARG A 199 16.47 -20.42 48.94
N VAL A 200 15.47 -21.30 48.80
CA VAL A 200 14.44 -21.57 49.83
C VAL A 200 14.62 -22.99 50.42
N GLY A 201 15.81 -23.57 50.29
CA GLY A 201 16.19 -24.86 50.87
C GLY A 201 17.32 -24.71 51.86
#